data_AF-A0AAD7MEC3-F1
#
_entry.id   AF-A0AAD7MEC3-F1
#
_cell.length_a   1.000
_cell.length_b   1.000
_cell.length_c   1.000
_cell.angle_alpha   90.00
_cell.angle_beta   90.00
_cell.angle_gamma   90.00
#
_symmetry.space_group_name_H-M   'P 1'
#
loop_
_entity.id
_entity.type
_entity.pdbx_description
1 polymer ?
#
loop_
_entity_poly.entity_id
_entity_poly.type
_entity_poly.pdbx_seq_one_letter_code
_entity_poly.pdbx_strand_id
1 'polypeptide(L)'
;FLFICPISNLYQSENKVSWPPVVSYWSFDPAGSMRMTTEEAQSLGLPEPTMRARAIDWYWDSDVYSALQDFFQSKGFDPQTRDVARHLGLPL
;
A
#
# COMPACT_ATOMS: atom_id res chain seq x y z
N PHE A 1 13.54 16.44 3.04
CA PHE A 1 13.21 15.04 2.77
C PHE A 1 11.71 14.89 2.51
N LEU A 2 11.30 14.08 1.54
CA LEU A 2 9.87 13.82 1.26
C LEU A 2 9.41 12.61 2.06
N PHE A 3 8.33 12.77 2.83
CA PHE A 3 7.70 11.70 3.58
C PHE A 3 6.32 11.37 3.01
N ILE A 4 6.07 10.07 2.92
CA ILE A 4 4.80 9.50 2.51
C ILE A 4 4.24 8.77 3.71
N CYS A 5 3.09 9.22 4.21
CA CYS A 5 2.45 8.56 5.34
C CYS A 5 1.94 7.18 4.93
N PRO A 6 2.05 6.17 5.81
CA PRO A 6 1.39 4.89 5.63
C PRO A 6 -0.12 5.10 5.44
N ILE A 7 -0.73 4.30 4.57
CA ILE A 7 -2.18 4.33 4.38
C ILE A 7 -2.81 3.53 5.53
N SER A 8 -3.51 4.24 6.42
CA SER A 8 -3.98 3.63 7.67
C SER A 8 -5.22 2.74 7.48
N ASN A 9 -6.21 3.15 6.66
CA ASN A 9 -7.46 2.43 6.47
C ASN A 9 -8.09 2.69 5.09
N LEU A 10 -8.66 1.66 4.47
CA LEU A 10 -9.48 1.80 3.27
C LEU A 10 -10.82 2.46 3.62
N TYR A 11 -11.31 3.36 2.77
CA TYR A 11 -12.69 3.81 2.86
C TYR A 11 -13.59 2.72 2.27
N GLN A 12 -14.55 2.24 3.06
CA GLN A 12 -15.53 1.24 2.66
C GLN A 12 -16.92 1.84 2.69
N SER A 13 -17.59 1.88 1.54
CA SER A 13 -19.02 2.15 1.39
C SER A 13 -19.71 0.93 0.78
N GLU A 14 -21.06 0.90 0.82
CA GLU A 14 -21.86 -0.28 0.43
C GLU A 14 -21.47 -0.89 -0.92
N ASN A 15 -20.97 -0.09 -1.87
CA ASN A 15 -20.61 -0.55 -3.22
C ASN A 15 -19.18 -0.17 -3.66
N LYS A 16 -18.32 0.34 -2.75
CA LYS A 16 -16.99 0.79 -3.14
C LYS A 16 -15.98 0.72 -2.00
N VAL A 17 -14.85 0.09 -2.29
CA VAL A 17 -13.63 0.23 -1.51
C VAL A 17 -12.74 1.23 -2.24
N SER A 18 -12.29 2.28 -1.55
CA SER A 18 -11.37 3.26 -2.13
C SER A 18 -10.24 3.58 -1.16
N TRP A 19 -9.05 3.77 -1.71
CA TRP A 19 -7.91 4.26 -0.92
C TRP A 19 -8.16 5.70 -0.44
N PRO A 20 -7.82 6.03 0.81
CA PRO A 20 -7.82 7.41 1.26
C PRO A 20 -6.77 8.23 0.51
N PRO A 21 -6.89 9.57 0.51
CA PRO A 21 -5.83 10.44 0.06
C PRO A 21 -4.52 10.06 0.74
N VAL A 22 -3.46 9.87 -0.05
CA VAL A 22 -2.14 9.63 0.52
C VAL A 22 -1.62 10.96 1.06
N VAL A 23 -1.43 11.01 2.37
CA VAL A 23 -0.84 12.18 3.01
C VAL A 23 0.67 12.15 2.78
N SER A 24 1.21 13.24 2.26
CA SER A 24 2.66 13.41 2.09
C SER A 24 3.08 14.82 2.50
N TYR A 25 4.31 14.97 2.95
CA TYR A 25 4.84 16.25 3.42
C TYR A 25 6.36 16.31 3.29
N TRP A 26 6.90 17.53 3.24
CA TRP A 26 8.33 17.76 3.36
C TRP A 26 8.74 17.84 4.82
N SER A 27 9.94 17.34 5.12
CA SER A 27 10.55 17.40 6.45
C SER A 27 11.99 17.88 6.37
N PHE A 28 12.43 18.59 7.41
CA PHE A 28 13.82 19.02 7.55
C PHE A 28 14.77 17.88 7.91
N ASP A 29 14.29 16.81 8.55
CA ASP A 29 15.12 15.70 9.01
C ASP A 29 14.82 14.38 8.29
N PRO A 30 15.78 13.44 8.24
CA PRO A 30 15.60 12.14 7.60
C PRO A 30 14.67 11.17 8.36
N ALA A 31 14.22 11.49 9.57
CA ALA A 31 13.28 10.68 10.33
C ALA A 31 11.82 11.15 10.17
N GLY A 32 11.59 12.32 9.56
CA GLY A 32 10.26 12.86 9.29
C GLY A 32 9.59 13.50 10.51
N SER A 33 10.34 13.72 11.58
CA SER A 33 9.79 14.22 12.84
C SER A 33 9.52 15.73 12.81
N MET A 34 10.25 16.47 11.98
CA MET A 34 10.18 17.92 11.83
C MET A 34 9.54 18.26 10.48
N ARG A 35 8.21 18.22 10.45
CA ARG A 35 7.41 18.52 9.26
C ARG A 35 7.50 20.01 8.91
N MET A 36 7.74 20.29 7.64
CA MET A 36 7.69 21.64 7.08
C MET A 36 6.25 22.10 6.89
N THR A 37 6.00 23.40 7.12
CA THR A 37 4.78 24.05 6.65
C THR A 37 4.82 24.25 5.13
N THR A 38 3.67 24.61 4.55
CA THR A 38 3.58 24.92 3.12
C THR A 38 4.46 26.11 2.75
N GLU A 39 4.49 27.14 3.59
CA GLU A 39 5.28 28.35 3.38
C GLU A 39 6.78 28.07 3.44
N GLU A 40 7.23 27.26 4.40
CA GLU A 40 8.62 26.83 4.51
C GLU A 40 9.05 26.06 3.25
N ALA A 41 8.24 25.09 2.83
CA ALA A 41 8.51 24.32 1.62
C ALA A 41 8.57 25.21 0.37
N GLN A 42 7.63 26.15 0.21
CA GLN A 42 7.60 27.10 -0.91
C GLN A 42 8.80 28.05 -0.89
N SER A 43 9.22 28.55 0.27
CA SER A 43 10.39 29.43 0.40
C SER A 43 11.69 28.76 -0.05
N LEU A 44 11.75 27.43 0.09
CA LEU A 44 12.86 26.58 -0.38
C LEU A 44 12.68 26.13 -1.84
N GLY A 45 11.63 26.57 -2.53
CA GLY A 45 11.32 26.17 -3.91
C GLY A 45 10.87 24.72 -4.04
N LEU A 46 10.42 24.09 -2.96
CA LEU A 46 9.95 22.70 -2.98
C LEU A 46 8.51 22.64 -3.53
N PRO A 47 8.22 21.67 -4.41
CA PRO A 47 6.88 21.51 -4.98
C PRO A 47 5.90 20.98 -3.92
N GLU A 48 4.62 21.27 -4.09
CA GLU A 48 3.59 20.69 -3.24
C GLU A 48 3.53 19.15 -3.43
N PRO A 49 3.67 18.35 -2.36
CA PRO A 49 3.57 16.90 -2.44
C PRO A 49 2.15 16.49 -2.85
N THR A 50 2.00 16.12 -4.12
CA THR A 50 0.76 15.53 -4.63
C THR A 50 0.99 14.08 -4.93
N MET A 51 0.30 13.20 -4.21
CA MET A 51 0.43 11.76 -4.38
C MET A 51 -0.94 11.14 -4.61
N ARG A 52 -1.04 10.33 -5.67
CA ARG A 52 -2.24 9.56 -5.99
C ARG A 52 -1.89 8.09 -5.85
N ALA A 53 -2.47 7.41 -4.88
CA ALA A 53 -2.49 5.95 -4.88
C ALA A 53 -3.51 5.49 -5.92
N ARG A 54 -3.11 4.56 -6.79
CA ARG A 54 -4.01 3.84 -7.69
C ARG A 54 -4.02 2.39 -7.24
N ALA A 55 -5.19 1.88 -6.88
CA ALA A 55 -5.39 0.43 -6.84
C ALA A 55 -5.34 -0.07 -8.28
N ILE A 56 -4.44 -0.99 -8.57
CA ILE A 56 -4.57 -1.81 -9.77
C ILE A 56 -5.21 -3.09 -9.28
N ASP A 57 -6.51 -3.22 -9.51
CA ASP A 57 -7.22 -4.46 -9.18
C ASP A 57 -6.80 -5.51 -10.20
N TRP A 58 -5.94 -6.42 -9.77
CA TRP A 58 -5.62 -7.62 -10.54
C TRP A 58 -6.76 -8.62 -10.29
N TYR A 59 -7.77 -8.60 -11.17
CA TYR A 59 -8.81 -9.61 -11.13
C TYR A 59 -8.28 -10.91 -11.73
N TRP A 60 -8.34 -11.97 -10.95
CA TRP A 60 -8.17 -13.34 -11.41
C TRP A 60 -9.52 -14.03 -11.34
N ASP A 61 -9.84 -14.82 -12.36
CA ASP A 61 -11.03 -15.66 -12.32
C ASP A 61 -10.93 -16.67 -11.16
N SER A 62 -12.08 -17.10 -10.64
CA SER A 62 -12.17 -18.22 -9.70
C SER A 62 -11.35 -19.43 -10.14
N ASP A 63 -11.31 -19.74 -11.43
CA ASP A 63 -10.53 -20.87 -11.98
C ASP A 63 -9.03 -20.72 -11.69
N VAL A 64 -8.51 -19.49 -11.75
CA VAL A 64 -7.09 -19.21 -11.46
C VAL A 64 -6.81 -19.39 -9.96
N TYR A 65 -7.73 -18.97 -9.09
CA TYR A 65 -7.61 -19.21 -7.65
C TYR A 65 -7.62 -20.70 -7.32
N SER A 66 -8.52 -21.48 -7.92
CA SER A 66 -8.57 -22.93 -7.75
C SER A 66 -7.28 -23.61 -8.24
N ALA A 67 -6.79 -23.25 -9.42
CA ALA A 67 -5.54 -23.80 -9.95
C ALA A 67 -4.33 -23.49 -9.04
N LEU A 68 -4.28 -22.30 -8.44
CA LEU A 68 -3.23 -21.94 -7.49
C LEU A 68 -3.34 -22.73 -6.19
N GLN A 69 -4.55 -22.94 -5.67
CA GLN A 69 -4.76 -23.78 -4.49
C GLN A 69 -4.26 -25.21 -4.74
N ASP A 70 -4.63 -25.82 -5.87
CA ASP A 70 -4.17 -27.16 -6.24
C ASP A 70 -2.64 -27.23 -6.38
N PHE A 71 -2.05 -26.22 -7.02
CA PHE A 71 -0.59 -26.13 -7.16
C PHE A 71 0.10 -26.06 -5.79
N PHE A 72 -0.33 -25.19 -4.89
CA PHE A 72 0.30 -25.06 -3.57
C PHE A 72 0.04 -26.28 -2.68
N GLN A 73 -1.13 -26.90 -2.76
CA GLN A 73 -1.40 -28.19 -2.11
C GLN A 73 -0.44 -29.29 -2.61
N SER A 74 -0.16 -29.36 -3.92
CA SER A 74 0.81 -30.30 -4.49
C SER A 74 2.24 -30.09 -3.97
N LYS A 75 2.54 -28.89 -3.45
CA LYS A 75 3.81 -28.54 -2.80
C LYS A 75 3.79 -28.73 -1.28
N GLY A 76 2.67 -29.21 -0.71
CA GLY A 76 2.51 -29.48 0.71
C GLY A 76 2.04 -28.28 1.54
N PHE A 77 1.59 -27.20 0.91
CA PHE A 77 1.03 -26.05 1.62
C PHE A 77 -0.48 -26.21 1.85
N ASP A 78 -0.96 -25.77 3.01
CA ASP A 78 -2.38 -25.68 3.32
C ASP A 78 -2.94 -24.33 2.80
N PRO A 79 -3.91 -24.33 1.86
CA PRO A 79 -4.50 -23.11 1.30
C PRO A 79 -5.29 -22.27 2.32
N GLN A 80 -5.65 -22.82 3.48
CA GLN A 80 -6.33 -22.10 4.56
C GLN A 80 -5.36 -21.34 5.46
N THR A 81 -4.04 -21.48 5.23
CA THR A 81 -3.00 -20.83 6.02
C THR A 81 -2.32 -19.70 5.25
N ARG A 82 -1.57 -18.88 5.97
CA ARG A 82 -0.72 -17.83 5.37
C ARG A 82 0.70 -18.33 5.08
N ASP A 83 0.93 -19.63 5.08
CA ASP A 83 2.27 -20.21 4.99
C ASP A 83 2.90 -20.02 3.62
N VAL A 84 2.09 -20.01 2.55
CA VAL A 84 2.55 -19.64 1.21
C VAL A 84 3.10 -18.21 1.20
N ALA A 85 2.37 -17.25 1.78
CA ALA A 85 2.80 -15.86 1.85
C ALA A 85 4.10 -15.71 2.65
N ARG A 86 4.22 -16.40 3.80
CA ARG A 86 5.45 -16.43 4.60
C ARG A 86 6.63 -17.02 3.83
N HIS A 87 6.42 -18.15 3.15
CA HIS A 87 7.44 -18.82 2.36
C HIS A 87 7.95 -17.94 1.21
N LEU A 88 7.07 -17.15 0.61
CA LEU A 88 7.40 -16.20 -0.46
C LEU A 88 7.93 -14.85 0.06
N GLY A 89 8.00 -14.64 1.38
CA GLY A 89 8.42 -13.37 1.96
C GLY A 89 7.46 -12.20 1.70
N LEU A 90 6.19 -12.51 1.45
CA LEU A 90 5.15 -11.51 1.22
C LEU A 90 4.64 -10.93 2.55
N PRO A 91 4.24 -9.65 2.59
CA PRO A 91 3.64 -9.04 3.77
C PRO A 91 2.31 -9.72 4.15
N LEU A 92 2.02 -9.77 5.47
CA LEU A 92 0.87 -10.46 6.08
C LEU A 92 -0.18 -9.50 6.66
#